data_AF-A0A6P1DF81-F1
#
_entry.id   AF-A0A6P1DF81-F1
#
_cell.length_a   1.000
_cell.length_b   1.000
_cell.length_c   1.000
_cell.angle_alpha   90.00
_cell.angle_beta   90.00
_cell.angle_gamma   90.00
#
_symmetry.space_group_name_H-M   'P 1'
#
loop_
_entity.id
_entity.type
_entity.pdbx_description
1 polymer ?
#
loop_
_entity_poly.entity_id
_entity_poly.type
_entity_poly.pdbx_seq_one_letter_code
_entity_poly.pdbx_strand_id
1 'polypeptide(L)'
;PTKWTHHFGVYAGLAGSLAALAAVAVGVNGIRSARNRALFAAAVLFLLAITFTGSNGWWYVSSYGVPWWDKAPLVAGKGVSTLFLGLSVVALLVALWLHYRQPYRQSGESRWGRYASAPLTIAAALMVVFEVASLAKAAVTQYPAYSVAESNLRSLAGEPCALADSVLVETNTADSLLLPYDGAPADGLTSTETGVESIGFTPDGVADDLTADAEEVAGGGANTVETDNDNKTSDTTGAGTGGGTTAQAGINGSTVALPFGLDSARTPVLGSYTDEEQKQAKLTTQWYRLDLTDSMRADPAYRLLAITAAGRIRSVDADGVLTYGQDLVLEYGTRAPDGSMTVLGAVTPTDIGPAPSWRNLRVPLD
;
A
#
# COMPACT_ATOMS: atom_id res chain seq x y z
N PRO A 1 25.12 -16.78 13.02
CA PRO A 1 25.81 -16.19 11.84
C PRO A 1 25.02 -15.06 11.19
N THR A 2 23.70 -15.23 11.07
CA THR A 2 22.75 -14.23 10.58
C THR A 2 22.65 -13.03 11.54
N LYS A 3 22.54 -11.82 10.98
CA LYS A 3 22.55 -10.55 11.73
C LYS A 3 21.24 -9.76 11.51
N TRP A 4 20.11 -10.42 11.76
CA TRP A 4 18.80 -9.82 11.58
C TRP A 4 18.39 -8.94 12.78
N THR A 5 17.71 -7.84 12.50
CA THR A 5 17.11 -6.97 13.52
C THR A 5 16.06 -7.72 14.35
N HIS A 6 15.35 -8.70 13.76
CA HIS A 6 14.41 -9.56 14.49
C HIS A 6 15.04 -10.33 15.66
N HIS A 7 16.37 -10.51 15.68
CA HIS A 7 17.05 -11.16 16.80
C HIS A 7 17.01 -10.33 18.10
N PHE A 8 16.71 -9.03 18.05
CA PHE A 8 16.61 -8.19 19.25
C PHE A 8 15.53 -8.68 20.24
N GLY A 9 14.57 -9.49 19.78
CA GLY A 9 13.55 -10.09 20.65
C GLY A 9 14.13 -10.92 21.81
N VAL A 10 15.34 -11.48 21.66
CA VAL A 10 16.02 -12.22 22.75
C VAL A 10 16.26 -11.35 23.99
N TYR A 11 16.38 -10.03 23.80
CA TYR A 11 16.63 -9.10 24.90
C TYR A 11 15.35 -8.66 25.60
N ALA A 12 14.14 -8.99 25.14
CA ALA A 12 12.90 -8.44 25.70
C ALA A 12 12.78 -8.66 27.22
N GLY A 13 13.10 -9.86 27.72
CA GLY A 13 13.07 -10.16 29.16
C GLY A 13 14.17 -9.44 29.96
N LEU A 14 15.38 -9.33 29.39
CA LEU A 14 16.52 -8.65 30.03
C LEU A 14 16.34 -7.12 30.02
N ALA A 15 15.89 -6.57 28.90
CA ALA A 15 15.64 -5.16 28.69
C ALA A 15 14.53 -4.64 29.61
N GLY A 16 13.46 -5.41 29.82
CA GLY A 16 12.42 -5.05 30.79
C GLY A 16 12.96 -4.91 32.22
N SER A 17 13.75 -5.89 32.66
CA SER A 17 14.39 -5.87 33.99
C SER A 17 15.38 -4.71 34.14
N LEU A 18 16.19 -4.46 33.10
CA LEU A 18 17.15 -3.36 33.06
C LEU A 18 16.45 -1.99 33.03
N ALA A 19 15.36 -1.86 32.27
CA ALA A 19 14.57 -0.63 32.19
C ALA A 19 13.90 -0.31 33.52
N ALA A 20 13.40 -1.32 34.26
CA ALA A 20 12.88 -1.14 35.60
C ALA A 20 13.97 -0.64 36.56
N LEU A 21 15.15 -1.26 36.54
CA LEU A 21 16.30 -0.80 37.34
C LEU A 21 16.72 0.63 36.96
N ALA A 22 16.80 0.93 35.67
CA ALA A 22 17.13 2.26 35.17
C ALA A 22 16.10 3.31 35.60
N ALA A 23 14.80 2.99 35.55
CA ALA A 23 13.74 3.89 35.99
C ALA A 23 13.85 4.21 37.49
N VAL A 24 14.21 3.23 38.33
CA VAL A 24 14.46 3.44 39.76
C VAL A 24 15.74 4.28 39.98
N ALA A 25 16.83 3.95 39.29
CA ALA A 25 18.11 4.65 39.41
C ALA A 25 18.04 6.11 38.93
N VAL A 26 17.20 6.39 37.94
CA VAL A 26 17.02 7.73 37.36
C VAL A 26 15.89 8.52 38.02
N GLY A 27 15.08 7.86 38.85
CA GLY A 27 14.01 8.47 39.62
C GLY A 27 14.48 9.58 40.57
N VAL A 28 13.51 10.28 41.17
CA VAL A 28 13.73 11.47 42.02
C VAL A 28 14.73 11.20 43.16
N ASN A 29 14.78 9.96 43.65
CA ASN A 29 15.69 9.54 44.73
C ASN A 29 17.10 9.19 44.24
N GLY A 30 17.28 8.83 42.97
CA GLY A 30 18.56 8.42 42.39
C GLY A 30 19.35 9.57 41.80
N ILE A 31 18.79 10.31 40.83
CA ILE A 31 19.44 11.52 40.29
C ILE A 31 18.97 12.73 41.09
N ARG A 32 19.80 13.25 42.01
CA ARG A 32 19.43 14.46 42.78
C ARG A 32 19.58 15.76 41.99
N SER A 33 20.46 15.79 40.99
CA SER A 33 20.71 16.97 40.17
C SER A 33 19.65 17.17 39.09
N ALA A 34 18.92 18.29 39.14
CA ALA A 34 17.94 18.66 38.12
C ALA A 34 18.56 18.73 36.71
N ARG A 35 19.83 19.15 36.60
CA ARG A 35 20.58 19.17 35.34
C ARG A 35 20.69 17.78 34.73
N ASN A 36 21.10 16.79 35.51
CA ASN A 36 21.29 15.43 35.02
C ASN A 36 19.95 14.77 34.63
N ARG A 37 18.85 15.11 35.32
CA ARG A 37 17.51 14.68 34.92
C ARG A 37 17.11 15.27 33.57
N ALA A 38 17.37 16.55 33.35
CA ALA A 38 17.11 17.21 32.06
C ALA A 38 17.93 16.60 30.93
N LEU A 39 19.21 16.28 31.17
CA LEU A 39 20.05 15.55 30.20
C LEU A 39 19.51 14.16 29.88
N PHE A 40 19.07 13.41 30.90
CA PHE A 40 18.48 12.09 30.67
C PHE A 40 17.17 12.18 29.88
N ALA A 41 16.30 13.13 30.20
CA ALA A 41 15.09 13.39 29.44
C ALA A 41 15.40 13.76 27.98
N ALA A 42 16.41 14.61 27.75
CA ALA A 42 16.87 14.95 26.40
C ALA A 42 17.34 13.71 25.62
N ALA A 43 18.08 12.81 26.27
CA ALA A 43 18.53 11.56 25.66
C ALA A 43 17.35 10.64 25.30
N VAL A 44 16.37 10.48 26.19
CA VAL A 44 15.15 9.69 25.91
C VAL A 44 14.34 10.30 24.76
N LEU A 45 14.16 11.62 24.74
CA LEU A 45 13.45 12.32 23.67
C LEU A 45 14.20 12.21 22.34
N PHE A 46 15.53 12.25 22.35
CA PHE A 46 16.34 12.06 21.16
C PHE A 46 16.22 10.63 20.62
N LEU A 47 16.20 9.62 21.50
CA LEU A 47 15.96 8.23 21.11
C LEU A 47 14.58 8.07 20.48
N LEU A 48 13.53 8.65 21.06
CA LEU A 48 12.19 8.68 20.44
C LEU A 48 12.22 9.38 19.08
N ALA A 49 12.95 10.49 18.94
CA ALA A 49 13.08 11.18 17.67
C ALA A 49 13.66 10.26 16.59
N ILE A 50 14.70 9.48 16.91
CA ILE A 50 15.27 8.46 16.01
C ILE A 50 14.25 7.37 15.70
N THR A 51 13.58 6.81 16.71
CA THR A 51 12.59 5.74 16.53
C THR A 51 11.46 6.14 15.58
N PHE A 52 10.94 7.36 15.69
CA PHE A 52 9.85 7.88 14.85
C PHE A 52 10.30 8.38 13.47
N THR A 53 11.54 8.10 13.05
CA THR A 53 11.96 8.34 11.65
C THR A 53 11.58 7.20 10.70
N GLY A 54 11.37 5.99 11.22
CA GLY A 54 10.95 4.83 10.43
C GLY A 54 9.43 4.80 10.20
N SER A 55 8.99 3.96 9.26
CA SER A 55 7.57 3.68 9.07
C SER A 55 6.99 2.84 10.21
N ASN A 56 5.68 2.95 10.43
CA ASN A 56 4.93 2.10 11.36
C ASN A 56 4.45 0.81 10.66
N GLY A 57 5.34 0.19 9.89
CA GLY A 57 5.06 -1.02 9.12
C GLY A 57 5.19 -2.29 9.94
N TRP A 58 4.26 -3.21 9.75
CA TRP A 58 4.28 -4.58 10.27
C TRP A 58 4.46 -5.59 9.13
N TRP A 59 4.74 -6.85 9.47
CA TRP A 59 5.00 -7.86 8.45
C TRP A 59 3.73 -8.29 7.71
N TYR A 60 3.79 -8.25 6.38
CA TYR A 60 2.77 -8.80 5.47
C TYR A 60 1.34 -8.34 5.85
N VAL A 61 0.44 -9.28 6.12
CA VAL A 61 -0.97 -9.03 6.46
C VAL A 61 -1.17 -8.26 7.77
N SER A 62 -0.15 -8.17 8.64
CA SER A 62 -0.25 -7.40 9.88
C SER A 62 -0.27 -5.89 9.65
N SER A 63 0.14 -5.42 8.46
CA SER A 63 0.11 -3.99 8.09
C SER A 63 -1.24 -3.50 7.59
N TYR A 64 -2.18 -4.40 7.30
CA TYR A 64 -3.46 -4.01 6.69
C TYR A 64 -4.25 -3.08 7.62
N GLY A 65 -4.51 -1.86 7.15
CA GLY A 65 -5.20 -0.81 7.92
C GLY A 65 -4.34 -0.08 8.96
N VAL A 66 -3.06 -0.44 9.13
CA VAL A 66 -2.17 0.21 10.10
C VAL A 66 -1.82 1.64 9.62
N PRO A 67 -1.95 2.67 10.46
CA PRO A 67 -1.57 4.03 10.10
C PRO A 67 -0.06 4.15 9.83
N TRP A 68 0.30 4.86 8.76
CA TRP A 68 1.69 5.12 8.38
C TRP A 68 2.52 3.84 8.22
N TRP A 69 1.95 2.78 7.65
CA TRP A 69 2.66 1.52 7.41
C TRP A 69 3.79 1.66 6.37
N ASP A 70 3.60 2.57 5.42
CA ASP A 70 4.45 2.89 4.27
C ASP A 70 5.42 4.07 4.50
N LYS A 71 5.16 4.90 5.52
CA LYS A 71 5.86 6.18 5.74
C LYS A 71 6.05 6.49 7.22
N ALA A 72 6.93 7.43 7.54
CA ALA A 72 7.11 7.86 8.92
C ALA A 72 5.83 8.51 9.50
N PRO A 73 5.53 8.36 10.80
CA PRO A 73 4.38 9.02 11.41
C PRO A 73 4.40 10.54 11.27
N LEU A 74 3.31 11.10 10.76
CA LEU A 74 3.16 12.53 10.43
C LEU A 74 1.88 13.09 11.04
N VAL A 75 1.95 14.31 11.56
CA VAL A 75 0.80 15.09 12.04
C VAL A 75 0.84 16.46 11.37
N ALA A 76 -0.24 16.84 10.67
CA ALA A 76 -0.34 18.11 9.92
C ALA A 76 0.86 18.38 8.98
N GLY A 77 1.34 17.34 8.29
CA GLY A 77 2.49 17.42 7.37
C GLY A 77 3.85 17.57 8.04
N LYS A 78 3.94 17.44 9.37
CA LYS A 78 5.20 17.45 10.13
C LYS A 78 5.44 16.09 10.77
N GLY A 79 6.67 15.58 10.67
CA GLY A 79 7.03 14.28 11.25
C GLY A 79 6.97 14.31 12.78
N VAL A 80 6.45 13.25 13.38
CA VAL A 80 6.45 13.07 14.85
C VAL A 80 7.90 13.05 15.39
N SER A 81 8.85 12.55 14.60
CA SER A 81 10.29 12.65 14.88
C SER A 81 10.78 14.09 15.08
N THR A 82 10.27 15.04 14.29
CA THR A 82 10.62 16.46 14.39
C THR A 82 10.13 17.07 15.70
N LEU A 83 8.94 16.67 16.15
CA LEU A 83 8.41 17.07 17.46
C LEU A 83 9.34 16.59 18.58
N PHE A 84 9.70 15.30 18.60
CA PHE A 84 10.59 14.75 19.63
C PHE A 84 12.00 15.35 19.58
N LEU A 85 12.52 15.63 18.38
CA LEU A 85 13.80 16.32 18.21
C LEU A 85 13.74 17.73 18.81
N GLY A 86 12.68 18.49 18.50
CA GLY A 86 12.46 19.82 19.08
C GLY A 86 12.38 19.79 20.60
N LEU A 87 11.64 18.81 21.17
CA LEU A 87 11.56 18.61 22.62
C LEU A 87 12.92 18.23 23.24
N SER A 88 13.72 17.43 22.54
CA SER A 88 15.09 17.09 22.98
C SER A 88 15.97 18.34 23.05
N VAL A 89 15.94 19.20 22.03
CA VAL A 89 16.66 20.48 22.02
C VAL A 89 16.21 21.37 23.18
N VAL A 90 14.90 21.48 23.43
CA VAL A 90 14.39 22.24 24.59
C VAL A 90 14.91 21.67 25.90
N ALA A 91 14.93 20.35 26.06
CA ALA A 91 15.46 19.69 27.26
C ALA A 91 16.97 19.94 27.45
N LEU A 92 17.76 19.98 26.37
CA LEU A 92 19.17 20.35 26.41
C LEU A 92 19.38 21.83 26.79
N LEU A 93 18.56 22.74 26.26
CA LEU A 93 18.60 24.16 26.64
C LEU A 93 18.24 24.34 28.12
N VAL A 94 17.26 23.59 28.63
CA VAL A 94 16.95 23.54 30.07
C VAL A 94 18.13 23.00 30.86
N ALA A 95 18.78 21.93 30.41
CA ALA A 95 19.97 21.39 31.07
C ALA A 95 21.12 22.41 31.12
N LEU A 96 21.35 23.13 30.02
CA LEU A 96 22.35 24.20 29.92
C LEU A 96 22.03 25.36 30.87
N TRP A 97 20.77 25.81 30.89
CA TRP A 97 20.32 26.85 31.81
C TRP A 97 20.47 26.42 33.27
N LEU A 98 20.10 25.17 33.59
CA LEU A 98 20.28 24.59 34.92
C LEU A 98 21.75 24.51 35.30
N HIS A 99 22.64 24.22 34.35
CA HIS A 99 24.09 24.21 34.53
C HIS A 99 24.64 25.59 34.91
N TYR A 100 24.30 26.63 34.15
CA TYR A 100 24.72 28.01 34.45
C TYR A 100 24.12 28.55 35.75
N ARG A 101 22.91 28.12 36.13
CA ARG A 101 22.26 28.52 37.39
C ARG A 101 22.75 27.75 38.61
N GLN A 102 23.58 26.70 38.47
CA GLN A 102 24.06 25.90 39.62
C GLN A 102 24.69 26.74 40.74
N PRO A 103 25.55 27.75 40.46
CA PRO A 103 26.17 28.55 41.51
C PRO A 103 25.21 29.47 42.27
N TYR A 104 24.05 29.80 41.66
CA TYR A 104 23.10 30.78 42.18
C TYR A 104 21.91 30.15 42.91
N ARG A 105 21.86 28.82 43.01
CA ARG A 105 20.76 28.10 43.68
C ARG A 105 21.03 28.00 45.18
N GLN A 106 20.18 28.65 45.97
CA GLN A 106 20.07 28.37 47.41
C GLN A 106 19.43 26.99 47.60
N SER A 107 19.90 26.23 48.58
CA SER A 107 19.44 24.90 48.95
C SER A 107 18.00 24.94 49.48
N GLY A 108 17.03 24.99 48.57
CA GLY A 108 15.60 24.88 48.86
C GLY A 108 14.94 23.86 47.95
N GLU A 109 14.03 23.06 48.50
CA GLU A 109 13.29 22.04 47.76
C GLU A 109 12.56 22.64 46.57
N SER A 110 13.00 22.26 45.38
CA SER A 110 12.35 22.66 44.14
C SER A 110 11.01 21.94 44.00
N ARG A 111 9.90 22.72 43.97
CA ARG A 111 8.56 22.23 43.61
C ARG A 111 8.50 21.54 42.25
N TRP A 112 9.52 21.73 41.40
CA TRP A 112 9.64 21.10 40.09
C TRP A 112 10.16 19.66 40.17
N GLY A 113 10.65 19.22 41.34
CA GLY A 113 11.04 17.83 41.57
C GLY A 113 9.88 16.84 41.39
N ARG A 114 8.63 17.30 41.54
CA ARG A 114 7.40 16.50 41.35
C ARG A 114 7.07 16.25 39.87
N TYR A 115 7.44 17.17 38.98
CA TYR A 115 7.24 17.03 37.53
C TYR A 115 8.42 16.33 36.84
N ALA A 116 9.45 15.92 37.59
CA ALA A 116 10.47 15.00 37.11
C ALA A 116 9.91 13.57 37.07
N SER A 117 8.86 13.40 36.29
CA SER A 117 8.24 12.12 35.95
C SER A 117 9.25 11.28 35.18
N ALA A 118 9.35 9.99 35.50
CA ALA A 118 10.28 9.04 34.90
C ALA A 118 10.17 9.06 33.35
N PRO A 119 11.08 9.76 32.63
CA PRO A 119 10.87 10.04 31.21
C PRO A 119 10.98 8.75 30.38
N LEU A 120 11.80 7.80 30.83
CA LEU A 120 11.89 6.47 30.24
C LEU A 120 10.56 5.70 30.37
N THR A 121 9.91 5.76 31.54
CA THR A 121 8.61 5.09 31.77
C THR A 121 7.52 5.71 30.91
N ILE A 122 7.49 7.05 30.80
CA ILE A 122 6.54 7.73 29.92
C ILE A 122 6.80 7.36 28.46
N ALA A 123 8.06 7.39 28.01
CA ALA A 123 8.41 7.01 26.65
C ALA A 123 7.99 5.57 26.32
N ALA A 124 8.28 4.61 27.22
CA ALA A 124 7.88 3.22 27.05
C ALA A 124 6.34 3.07 27.01
N ALA A 125 5.62 3.74 27.91
CA ALA A 125 4.15 3.72 27.91
C ALA A 125 3.57 4.35 26.63
N LEU A 126 4.14 5.44 26.14
CA LEU A 126 3.73 6.08 24.88
C LEU A 126 3.95 5.14 23.69
N MET A 127 5.07 4.43 23.63
CA MET A 127 5.33 3.44 22.57
C MET A 127 4.30 2.31 22.59
N VAL A 128 4.04 1.73 23.76
CA VAL A 128 3.04 0.65 23.90
C VAL A 128 1.64 1.13 23.51
N VAL A 129 1.24 2.32 23.98
CA VAL A 129 -0.06 2.90 23.61
C VAL A 129 -0.13 3.16 22.10
N PHE A 130 0.93 3.69 21.50
CA PHE A 130 1.00 3.92 20.05
C PHE A 130 0.85 2.61 19.26
N GLU A 131 1.61 1.58 19.60
CA GLU A 131 1.57 0.27 18.95
C GLU A 131 0.17 -0.37 19.08
N VAL A 132 -0.37 -0.45 20.30
CA VAL A 132 -1.70 -1.03 20.55
C VAL A 132 -2.81 -0.22 19.87
N ALA A 133 -2.76 1.11 19.94
CA ALA A 133 -3.75 1.96 19.29
C ALA A 133 -3.68 1.86 17.76
N SER A 134 -2.48 1.70 17.20
CA SER A 134 -2.30 1.53 15.74
C SER A 134 -2.94 0.23 15.24
N LEU A 135 -2.74 -0.89 15.94
CA LEU A 135 -3.32 -2.19 15.61
C LEU A 135 -4.83 -2.22 15.92
N ALA A 136 -5.26 -1.59 17.01
CA ALA A 136 -6.69 -1.48 17.33
C ALA A 136 -7.44 -0.64 16.29
N LYS A 137 -6.84 0.48 15.83
CA LYS A 137 -7.39 1.26 14.73
C LYS A 137 -7.48 0.42 13.47
N ALA A 138 -6.41 -0.29 13.11
CA ALA A 138 -6.39 -1.17 11.94
C ALA A 138 -7.53 -2.20 11.99
N ALA A 139 -7.73 -2.87 13.14
CA ALA A 139 -8.83 -3.81 13.33
C ALA A 139 -10.22 -3.20 13.12
N VAL A 140 -10.42 -1.94 13.54
CA VAL A 140 -11.71 -1.25 13.40
C VAL A 140 -11.93 -0.71 11.99
N THR A 141 -10.93 -0.06 11.39
CA THR A 141 -11.09 0.60 10.09
C THR A 141 -11.06 -0.37 8.92
N GLN A 142 -10.42 -1.53 9.09
CA GLN A 142 -10.37 -2.56 8.05
C GLN A 142 -11.66 -3.37 7.99
N TYR A 143 -12.45 -3.43 9.08
CA TYR A 143 -13.70 -4.18 9.11
C TYR A 143 -14.71 -3.64 8.08
N PRO A 144 -15.34 -4.50 7.24
CA PRO A 144 -15.43 -5.96 7.35
C PRO A 144 -14.37 -6.76 6.57
N ALA A 145 -13.36 -6.11 5.98
CA ALA A 145 -12.27 -6.80 5.31
C ALA A 145 -11.27 -7.41 6.31
N TYR A 146 -10.48 -8.37 5.83
CA TYR A 146 -9.54 -9.15 6.64
C TYR A 146 -8.65 -8.27 7.52
N SER A 147 -8.62 -8.60 8.81
CA SER A 147 -7.58 -8.17 9.74
C SER A 147 -7.11 -9.34 10.62
N VAL A 148 -5.89 -9.27 11.14
CA VAL A 148 -5.37 -10.30 12.06
C VAL A 148 -6.25 -10.42 13.31
N ALA A 149 -6.80 -9.29 13.79
CA ALA A 149 -7.72 -9.28 14.92
C ALA A 149 -9.03 -10.02 14.61
N GLU A 150 -9.67 -9.68 13.50
CA GLU A 150 -10.90 -10.36 13.05
C GLU A 150 -10.66 -11.86 12.84
N SER A 151 -9.57 -12.23 12.16
CA SER A 151 -9.20 -13.62 11.91
C SER A 151 -9.07 -14.42 13.19
N ASN A 152 -8.46 -13.85 14.24
CA ASN A 152 -8.33 -14.51 15.53
C ASN A 152 -9.69 -14.67 16.24
N LEU A 153 -10.54 -13.65 16.17
CA LEU A 153 -11.89 -13.71 16.75
C LEU A 153 -12.79 -14.73 16.04
N ARG A 154 -12.76 -14.77 14.69
CA ARG A 154 -13.49 -15.76 13.89
C ARG A 154 -12.99 -17.18 14.14
N SER A 155 -11.67 -17.36 14.27
CA SER A 155 -11.09 -18.65 14.63
C SER A 155 -11.58 -19.16 15.99
N LEU A 156 -11.70 -18.27 16.99
CA LEU A 156 -12.29 -18.61 18.29
C LEU A 156 -13.79 -18.94 18.20
N ALA A 157 -14.49 -18.40 17.20
CA ALA A 157 -15.88 -18.72 16.90
C ALA A 157 -16.07 -19.99 16.06
N GLY A 158 -15.00 -20.69 15.68
CA GLY A 158 -15.04 -21.92 14.89
C GLY A 158 -14.88 -21.73 13.38
N GLU A 159 -14.47 -20.54 12.93
CA GLU A 159 -14.19 -20.20 11.53
C GLU A 159 -12.68 -19.94 11.32
N PRO A 160 -11.86 -21.00 11.16
CA PRO A 160 -10.39 -20.90 11.21
C PRO A 160 -9.72 -20.57 9.86
N CYS A 161 -10.49 -20.43 8.77
CA CYS A 161 -9.95 -20.31 7.41
C CYS A 161 -9.24 -18.97 7.12
N ALA A 162 -9.41 -17.97 7.99
CA ALA A 162 -8.64 -16.73 8.00
C ALA A 162 -8.69 -16.00 6.64
N LEU A 163 -7.54 -15.68 6.05
CA LEU A 163 -7.46 -14.91 4.80
C LEU A 163 -8.15 -15.61 3.63
N ALA A 164 -8.25 -16.94 3.65
CA ALA A 164 -8.88 -17.70 2.57
C ALA A 164 -10.38 -17.37 2.40
N ASP A 165 -11.07 -16.99 3.48
CA ASP A 165 -12.49 -16.58 3.41
C ASP A 165 -12.67 -15.17 2.86
N SER A 166 -11.59 -14.37 2.83
CA SER A 166 -11.62 -12.96 2.41
C SER A 166 -11.07 -12.75 0.99
N VAL A 167 -10.31 -13.71 0.46
CA VAL A 167 -9.72 -13.61 -0.88
C VAL A 167 -10.66 -14.24 -1.89
N LEU A 168 -11.13 -13.42 -2.84
CA LEU A 168 -11.87 -13.89 -3.99
C LEU A 168 -10.89 -14.26 -5.11
N VAL A 169 -11.08 -15.44 -5.67
CA VAL A 169 -10.29 -15.96 -6.79
C VAL A 169 -11.23 -16.27 -7.95
N GLU A 170 -10.93 -15.72 -9.11
CA GLU A 170 -11.60 -16.08 -10.35
C GLU A 170 -11.01 -17.38 -10.89
N THR A 171 -11.85 -18.40 -11.04
CA THR A 171 -11.42 -19.74 -11.48
C THR A 171 -11.57 -19.97 -12.98
N ASN A 172 -12.39 -19.15 -13.65
CA ASN A 172 -12.65 -19.23 -15.08
C ASN A 172 -12.78 -17.82 -15.67
N THR A 173 -11.67 -17.31 -16.19
CA THR A 173 -11.55 -15.95 -16.75
C THR A 173 -12.15 -15.82 -18.15
N ALA A 174 -12.35 -16.94 -18.86
CA ALA A 174 -12.73 -16.88 -20.26
C ALA A 174 -14.26 -16.69 -20.46
N ASP A 175 -15.06 -17.00 -19.44
CA ASP A 175 -16.52 -16.87 -19.45
C ASP A 175 -17.02 -15.60 -18.74
N SER A 176 -16.13 -14.77 -18.19
CA SER A 176 -16.48 -13.54 -17.45
C SER A 176 -16.45 -12.26 -18.31
N LEU A 177 -16.09 -12.38 -19.59
CA LEU A 177 -15.99 -11.25 -20.50
C LEU A 177 -17.36 -10.62 -20.78
N LEU A 178 -17.43 -9.29 -20.65
CA LEU A 178 -18.58 -8.55 -21.15
C LEU A 178 -18.60 -8.59 -22.68
N LEU A 179 -19.81 -8.56 -23.25
CA LEU A 179 -20.01 -8.49 -24.69
C LEU A 179 -20.40 -7.08 -25.10
N PRO A 180 -19.94 -6.59 -26.27
CA PRO A 180 -20.43 -5.32 -26.81
C PRO A 180 -21.93 -5.42 -27.11
N TYR A 181 -22.65 -4.30 -27.05
CA TYR A 181 -24.06 -4.26 -27.42
C TYR A 181 -24.29 -4.58 -28.89
N ASP A 182 -23.36 -4.15 -29.74
CA ASP A 182 -23.43 -4.23 -31.19
C ASP A 182 -22.15 -4.89 -31.74
N GLY A 183 -22.26 -5.61 -32.86
CA GLY A 183 -21.09 -6.22 -33.53
C GLY A 183 -20.55 -7.51 -32.89
N ALA A 184 -19.44 -8.00 -33.44
CA ALA A 184 -18.74 -9.18 -32.94
C ALA A 184 -17.79 -8.80 -31.80
N PRO A 185 -17.46 -9.73 -30.87
CA PRO A 185 -16.49 -9.46 -29.81
C PRO A 185 -15.13 -8.97 -30.33
N ALA A 186 -14.71 -9.43 -31.51
CA ALA A 186 -13.47 -9.02 -32.17
C ALA A 186 -13.35 -7.51 -32.39
N ASP A 187 -14.49 -6.84 -32.63
CA ASP A 187 -14.56 -5.42 -32.98
C ASP A 187 -14.89 -4.54 -31.76
N GLY A 188 -15.14 -5.13 -30.59
CA GLY A 188 -15.67 -4.43 -29.42
C GLY A 188 -14.73 -3.36 -28.85
N LEU A 189 -13.42 -3.48 -29.06
CA LEU A 189 -12.43 -2.52 -28.56
C LEU A 189 -12.34 -1.23 -29.39
N THR A 190 -13.00 -1.16 -30.55
CA THR A 190 -13.00 0.03 -31.42
C THR A 190 -14.43 0.53 -31.60
N SER A 191 -14.70 1.76 -31.18
CA SER A 191 -16.01 2.39 -31.33
C SER A 191 -16.41 2.50 -32.81
N THR A 192 -17.70 2.26 -33.07
CA THR A 192 -18.33 2.45 -34.38
C THR A 192 -19.17 3.73 -34.43
N GLU A 193 -19.16 4.52 -33.34
CA GLU A 193 -19.91 5.78 -33.27
C GLU A 193 -19.35 6.82 -34.25
N THR A 194 -20.25 7.53 -34.94
CA THR A 194 -19.84 8.52 -35.95
C THR A 194 -19.11 9.69 -35.31
N GLY A 195 -17.89 9.97 -35.77
CA GLY A 195 -17.04 11.04 -35.25
C GLY A 195 -16.14 10.64 -34.08
N VAL A 196 -16.17 9.37 -33.67
CA VAL A 196 -15.23 8.79 -32.70
C VAL A 196 -14.20 7.98 -33.47
N GLU A 197 -12.95 8.45 -33.51
CA GLU A 197 -11.85 7.77 -34.19
C GLU A 197 -10.91 7.10 -33.19
N SER A 198 -10.54 5.86 -33.50
CA SER A 198 -9.46 5.13 -32.83
C SER A 198 -8.18 5.29 -33.63
N ILE A 199 -7.17 5.91 -33.02
CA ILE A 199 -5.91 6.31 -33.66
C ILE A 199 -4.75 5.66 -32.91
N GLY A 200 -3.84 5.03 -33.65
CA GLY A 200 -2.58 4.53 -33.09
C GLY A 200 -2.71 3.30 -32.18
N PHE A 201 -3.81 2.55 -32.29
CA PHE A 201 -3.99 1.26 -31.61
C PHE A 201 -4.09 0.12 -32.63
N THR A 202 -3.33 -0.96 -32.41
CA THR A 202 -3.29 -2.13 -33.31
C THR A 202 -3.38 -3.45 -32.52
N PRO A 203 -3.83 -4.56 -33.14
CA PRO A 203 -3.91 -5.87 -32.48
C PRO A 203 -2.59 -6.38 -31.91
N ASP A 204 -1.46 -6.11 -32.58
CA ASP A 204 -0.11 -6.46 -32.11
C ASP A 204 0.63 -5.27 -31.48
N GLY A 205 -0.09 -4.22 -31.07
CA GLY A 205 0.50 -3.01 -30.49
C GLY A 205 0.87 -3.15 -29.00
N VAL A 206 1.22 -4.34 -28.54
CA VAL A 206 1.66 -4.61 -27.16
C VAL A 206 3.13 -5.03 -27.23
N ALA A 207 3.97 -4.51 -26.34
CA ALA A 207 5.38 -4.87 -26.32
C ALA A 207 5.57 -6.37 -26.01
N ASP A 208 6.56 -6.99 -26.65
CA ASP A 208 6.89 -8.40 -26.43
C ASP A 208 7.40 -8.65 -25.00
N ASP A 209 8.16 -7.71 -24.46
CA ASP A 209 8.68 -7.76 -23.08
C ASP A 209 7.91 -6.77 -22.20
N LEU A 210 7.14 -7.32 -21.27
CA LEU A 210 6.41 -6.60 -20.23
C LEU A 210 6.94 -6.95 -18.83
N THR A 211 8.21 -7.34 -18.72
CA THR A 211 8.85 -7.59 -17.43
C THR A 211 8.68 -6.38 -16.52
N ALA A 212 8.19 -6.63 -15.32
CA ALA A 212 7.95 -5.60 -14.31
C ALA A 212 9.23 -4.84 -13.97
N ASP A 213 9.12 -3.52 -13.79
CA ASP A 213 10.22 -2.72 -13.27
C ASP A 213 10.64 -3.26 -11.91
N ALA A 214 11.95 -3.35 -11.67
CA ALA A 214 12.46 -3.87 -10.42
C ALA A 214 12.17 -2.89 -9.26
N GLU A 215 11.57 -3.39 -8.17
CA GLU A 215 11.36 -2.62 -6.96
C GLU A 215 12.58 -2.69 -6.05
N GLU A 216 13.00 -1.54 -5.50
CA GLU A 216 14.06 -1.51 -4.49
C GLU A 216 13.51 -1.99 -3.15
N VAL A 217 14.09 -3.07 -2.64
CA VAL A 217 13.77 -3.62 -1.34
C VAL A 217 14.76 -3.07 -0.32
N ALA A 218 14.25 -2.55 0.79
CA ALA A 218 15.11 -2.10 1.89
C ALA A 218 16.02 -3.25 2.37
N GLY A 219 17.32 -2.98 2.50
CA GLY A 219 18.28 -3.96 2.99
C GLY A 219 17.92 -4.47 4.39
N GLY A 220 18.13 -5.76 4.64
CA GLY A 220 17.82 -6.40 5.93
C GLY A 220 16.49 -7.15 5.99
N GLY A 221 15.81 -7.32 4.84
CA GLY A 221 14.64 -8.20 4.72
C GLY A 221 14.97 -9.63 5.15
N ALA A 222 14.09 -10.24 5.94
CA ALA A 222 14.23 -11.64 6.31
C ALA A 222 13.97 -12.53 5.09
N ASN A 223 14.70 -13.66 4.99
CA ASN A 223 14.62 -14.64 3.90
C ASN A 223 15.16 -14.18 2.54
N THR A 224 16.13 -13.25 2.51
CA THR A 224 16.94 -12.99 1.31
C THR A 224 18.22 -13.84 1.33
N VAL A 225 18.54 -14.46 0.18
CA VAL A 225 19.81 -15.18 -0.01
C VAL A 225 20.90 -14.29 -0.61
N GLU A 226 20.50 -13.16 -1.18
CA GLU A 226 21.41 -12.19 -1.79
C GLU A 226 22.14 -11.38 -0.72
N THR A 227 23.45 -11.27 -0.90
CA THR A 227 24.37 -10.58 0.02
C THR A 227 24.80 -9.21 -0.50
N ASP A 228 24.44 -8.89 -1.74
CA ASP A 228 24.74 -7.61 -2.37
C ASP A 228 23.62 -6.60 -2.09
N ASN A 229 24.00 -5.34 -1.87
CA ASN A 229 23.08 -4.24 -1.54
C ASN A 229 22.18 -3.81 -2.72
N ASP A 230 22.34 -4.40 -3.91
CA ASP A 230 21.40 -4.25 -5.03
C ASP A 230 20.18 -5.16 -4.80
N ASN A 231 19.51 -4.94 -3.67
CA ASN A 231 18.35 -5.69 -3.20
C ASN A 231 17.12 -5.31 -4.03
N LYS A 232 17.14 -5.65 -5.31
CA LYS A 232 16.06 -5.44 -6.27
C LYS A 232 15.37 -6.76 -6.52
N THR A 233 14.04 -6.78 -6.45
CA THR A 233 13.30 -7.92 -7.01
C THR A 233 13.30 -7.77 -8.52
N SER A 234 14.11 -8.55 -9.23
CA SER A 234 13.93 -8.74 -10.68
C SER A 234 12.91 -9.86 -10.92
N ASP A 235 12.23 -9.82 -12.07
CA ASP A 235 11.43 -10.92 -12.61
C ASP A 235 10.20 -11.34 -11.77
N THR A 236 9.45 -10.38 -11.24
CA THR A 236 8.22 -10.65 -10.46
C THR A 236 7.01 -11.04 -11.32
N THR A 237 7.19 -11.25 -12.63
CA THR A 237 6.12 -11.61 -13.56
C THR A 237 5.74 -13.09 -13.45
N GLY A 238 4.61 -13.37 -12.81
CA GLY A 238 3.97 -14.69 -12.77
C GLY A 238 2.81 -14.81 -13.76
N ALA A 239 2.28 -16.02 -13.98
CA ALA A 239 1.04 -16.27 -14.72
C ALA A 239 0.94 -15.66 -16.15
N GLY A 240 2.07 -15.60 -16.87
CA GLY A 240 2.12 -15.08 -18.25
C GLY A 240 2.09 -13.56 -18.35
N THR A 241 2.31 -12.84 -17.25
CA THR A 241 2.19 -11.37 -17.23
C THR A 241 3.35 -10.61 -17.87
N GLY A 242 4.46 -11.29 -18.15
CA GLY A 242 5.67 -10.71 -18.74
C GLY A 242 5.62 -10.50 -20.26
N GLY A 243 4.49 -10.79 -20.91
CA GLY A 243 4.32 -10.60 -22.36
C GLY A 243 4.67 -11.85 -23.17
N GLY A 244 5.01 -11.63 -24.44
CA GLY A 244 5.32 -12.66 -25.43
C GLY A 244 4.24 -12.81 -26.51
N THR A 245 4.47 -13.78 -27.41
CA THR A 245 3.64 -14.01 -28.60
C THR A 245 3.18 -15.45 -28.72
N THR A 246 2.04 -15.68 -29.38
CA THR A 246 1.48 -17.00 -29.71
C THR A 246 1.56 -17.28 -31.21
N ALA A 247 1.71 -18.56 -31.56
CA ALA A 247 1.76 -18.97 -32.97
C ALA A 247 0.39 -18.87 -33.68
N GLN A 248 -0.70 -18.98 -32.92
CA GLN A 248 -2.06 -18.82 -33.43
C GLN A 248 -2.54 -17.41 -33.15
N ALA A 249 -3.12 -16.79 -34.19
CA ALA A 249 -3.77 -15.50 -34.06
C ALA A 249 -5.08 -15.63 -33.27
N GLY A 250 -5.35 -14.66 -32.41
CA GLY A 250 -6.59 -14.51 -31.67
C GLY A 250 -7.74 -13.95 -32.51
N ILE A 251 -8.83 -13.61 -31.84
CA ILE A 251 -10.12 -13.27 -32.47
C ILE A 251 -10.05 -12.04 -33.39
N ASN A 252 -9.17 -11.08 -33.10
CA ASN A 252 -8.96 -9.87 -33.91
C ASN A 252 -7.64 -9.91 -34.70
N GLY A 253 -7.03 -11.09 -34.85
CA GLY A 253 -5.78 -11.27 -35.59
C GLY A 253 -4.50 -11.06 -34.78
N SER A 254 -4.59 -10.63 -33.53
CA SER A 254 -3.44 -10.45 -32.65
C SER A 254 -2.69 -11.76 -32.38
N THR A 255 -1.37 -11.69 -32.28
CA THR A 255 -0.46 -12.77 -31.86
C THR A 255 0.08 -12.55 -30.45
N VAL A 256 -0.47 -11.61 -29.67
CA VAL A 256 -0.02 -11.32 -28.31
C VAL A 256 -0.42 -12.44 -27.34
N ALA A 257 0.50 -12.86 -26.47
CA ALA A 257 0.21 -13.78 -25.40
C ALA A 257 -0.59 -13.09 -24.29
N LEU A 258 -1.82 -13.56 -24.06
CA LEU A 258 -2.71 -13.00 -23.03
C LEU A 258 -2.43 -13.63 -21.65
N PRO A 259 -2.50 -12.84 -20.56
CA PRO A 259 -2.26 -13.29 -19.19
C PRO A 259 -3.47 -14.05 -18.63
N PHE A 260 -3.34 -14.61 -17.41
CA PHE A 260 -4.46 -15.12 -16.59
C PHE A 260 -5.32 -16.22 -17.25
N GLY A 261 -4.79 -16.90 -18.27
CA GLY A 261 -5.53 -17.93 -19.00
C GLY A 261 -6.65 -17.38 -19.88
N LEU A 262 -6.62 -16.09 -20.22
CA LEU A 262 -7.56 -15.49 -21.16
C LEU A 262 -7.47 -16.21 -22.52
N ASP A 263 -8.64 -16.57 -23.04
CA ASP A 263 -8.76 -17.27 -24.31
C ASP A 263 -8.65 -16.28 -25.47
N SER A 264 -7.55 -16.36 -26.24
CA SER A 264 -7.30 -15.48 -27.39
C SER A 264 -8.33 -15.63 -28.50
N ALA A 265 -9.05 -16.75 -28.57
CA ALA A 265 -10.14 -16.95 -29.54
C ALA A 265 -11.42 -16.17 -29.17
N ARG A 266 -11.49 -15.62 -27.96
CA ARG A 266 -12.66 -14.85 -27.47
C ARG A 266 -12.32 -13.43 -27.01
N THR A 267 -11.05 -13.17 -26.72
CA THR A 267 -10.59 -11.92 -26.13
C THR A 267 -9.83 -11.10 -27.16
N PRO A 268 -10.39 -9.98 -27.66
CA PRO A 268 -9.61 -9.06 -28.48
C PRO A 268 -8.59 -8.32 -27.60
N VAL A 269 -7.50 -7.88 -28.22
CA VAL A 269 -6.50 -7.00 -27.59
C VAL A 269 -6.08 -5.91 -28.55
N LEU A 270 -5.84 -4.72 -28.02
CA LEU A 270 -5.26 -3.60 -28.76
C LEU A 270 -4.19 -2.95 -27.89
N GLY A 271 -3.15 -2.42 -28.51
CA GLY A 271 -2.20 -1.57 -27.83
C GLY A 271 -1.61 -0.51 -28.76
N SER A 272 -0.92 0.45 -28.17
CA SER A 272 -0.32 1.60 -28.85
C SER A 272 1.20 1.56 -28.94
N TYR A 273 1.82 0.44 -28.54
CA TYR A 273 3.25 0.23 -28.71
C TYR A 273 3.61 0.08 -30.19
N THR A 274 4.75 0.65 -30.57
CA THR A 274 5.37 0.49 -31.90
C THR A 274 6.86 0.76 -31.80
N ASP A 275 7.67 0.01 -32.56
CA ASP A 275 9.10 0.27 -32.72
C ASP A 275 9.37 1.44 -33.69
N GLU A 276 8.33 1.93 -34.38
CA GLU A 276 8.39 3.09 -35.25
C GLU A 276 8.25 4.42 -34.47
N GLU A 277 8.00 5.50 -35.21
CA GLU A 277 7.75 6.81 -34.61
C GLU A 277 6.46 6.79 -33.78
N GLN A 278 6.64 7.00 -32.48
CA GLN A 278 5.55 7.13 -31.52
C GLN A 278 4.68 8.35 -31.82
N LYS A 279 3.36 8.12 -31.90
CA LYS A 279 2.35 9.15 -32.17
C LYS A 279 1.34 9.18 -31.04
N GLN A 280 0.64 10.30 -30.92
CA GLN A 280 -0.47 10.38 -29.98
C GLN A 280 -1.54 9.36 -30.37
N ALA A 281 -1.78 8.39 -29.49
CA ALA A 281 -2.80 7.38 -29.67
C ALA A 281 -4.03 7.71 -28.83
N LYS A 282 -5.21 7.34 -29.34
CA LYS A 282 -6.50 7.47 -28.65
C LYS A 282 -7.39 6.31 -29.05
N LEU A 283 -8.07 5.72 -28.08
CA LEU A 283 -9.03 4.65 -28.30
C LEU A 283 -10.28 4.92 -27.48
N THR A 284 -11.43 4.73 -28.10
CA THR A 284 -12.72 4.61 -27.42
C THR A 284 -13.31 3.28 -27.85
N THR A 285 -13.70 2.45 -26.89
CA THR A 285 -14.30 1.14 -27.17
C THR A 285 -15.75 1.30 -27.60
N GLN A 286 -16.37 0.22 -28.08
CA GLN A 286 -17.82 0.13 -28.09
C GLN A 286 -18.36 0.06 -26.67
N TRP A 287 -19.68 0.23 -26.54
CA TRP A 287 -20.37 0.03 -25.28
C TRP A 287 -20.51 -1.46 -24.96
N TYR A 288 -20.02 -1.85 -23.79
CA TYR A 288 -20.16 -3.20 -23.26
C TYR A 288 -21.39 -3.30 -22.35
N ARG A 289 -22.12 -4.41 -22.50
CA ARG A 289 -23.33 -4.68 -21.74
C ARG A 289 -23.01 -5.26 -20.36
N LEU A 290 -23.57 -4.65 -19.32
CA LEU A 290 -23.48 -5.12 -17.94
C LEU A 290 -24.88 -5.49 -17.42
N ASP A 291 -25.29 -6.73 -17.68
CA ASP A 291 -26.60 -7.25 -17.27
C ASP A 291 -26.52 -7.90 -15.88
N LEU A 292 -26.43 -7.08 -14.83
CA LEU A 292 -26.48 -7.58 -13.46
C LEU A 292 -27.92 -7.76 -12.99
N THR A 293 -28.28 -8.98 -12.62
CA THR A 293 -29.50 -9.27 -11.87
C THR A 293 -29.39 -8.77 -10.43
N ASP A 294 -30.52 -8.58 -9.73
CA ASP A 294 -30.51 -8.17 -8.32
C ASP A 294 -29.76 -9.18 -7.43
N SER A 295 -29.88 -10.48 -7.73
CA SER A 295 -29.13 -11.52 -7.03
C SER A 295 -27.62 -11.43 -7.26
N MET A 296 -27.18 -11.08 -8.48
CA MET A 296 -25.76 -10.89 -8.77
C MET A 296 -25.21 -9.66 -8.04
N ARG A 297 -25.95 -8.56 -8.00
CA ARG A 297 -25.53 -7.35 -7.26
C ARG A 297 -25.32 -7.62 -5.76
N ALA A 298 -26.08 -8.53 -5.17
CA ALA A 298 -25.94 -8.89 -3.76
C ALA A 298 -24.71 -9.79 -3.49
N ASP A 299 -24.31 -10.59 -4.48
CA ASP A 299 -23.23 -11.56 -4.37
C ASP A 299 -21.84 -10.88 -4.41
N PRO A 300 -20.97 -11.11 -3.40
CA PRO A 300 -19.60 -10.61 -3.40
C PRO A 300 -18.79 -10.90 -4.66
N ALA A 301 -19.10 -11.98 -5.39
CA ALA A 301 -18.41 -12.36 -6.62
C ALA A 301 -18.60 -11.36 -7.78
N TYR A 302 -19.64 -10.51 -7.75
CA TYR A 302 -19.97 -9.59 -8.83
C TYR A 302 -19.93 -8.11 -8.41
N ARG A 303 -19.03 -7.75 -7.47
CA ARG A 303 -18.89 -6.37 -6.96
C ARG A 303 -17.77 -5.56 -7.62
N LEU A 304 -17.09 -6.15 -8.60
CA LEU A 304 -15.91 -5.57 -9.22
C LEU A 304 -15.95 -5.80 -10.73
N LEU A 305 -15.68 -4.75 -11.50
CA LEU A 305 -15.29 -4.86 -12.90
C LEU A 305 -13.75 -4.86 -12.99
N ALA A 306 -13.21 -5.83 -13.71
CA ALA A 306 -11.79 -5.93 -13.99
C ALA A 306 -11.49 -5.51 -15.44
N ILE A 307 -10.43 -4.74 -15.63
CA ILE A 307 -9.89 -4.39 -16.94
C ILE A 307 -8.45 -4.88 -16.99
N THR A 308 -8.18 -5.91 -17.81
CA THR A 308 -6.83 -6.43 -18.01
C THR A 308 -6.05 -5.47 -18.90
N ALA A 309 -4.95 -4.92 -18.39
CA ALA A 309 -4.14 -3.94 -19.11
C ALA A 309 -2.65 -4.15 -18.86
N ALA A 310 -1.82 -3.65 -19.78
CA ALA A 310 -0.36 -3.61 -19.67
C ALA A 310 0.15 -2.19 -19.97
N GLY A 311 1.38 -1.90 -19.56
CA GLY A 311 2.02 -0.60 -19.72
C GLY A 311 1.90 0.31 -18.50
N ARG A 312 2.22 1.59 -18.69
CA ARG A 312 2.21 2.61 -17.62
C ARG A 312 0.89 3.37 -17.65
N ILE A 313 0.04 3.14 -16.65
CA ILE A 313 -1.32 3.67 -16.58
C ILE A 313 -1.43 4.54 -15.33
N ARG A 314 -2.06 5.71 -15.48
CA ARG A 314 -2.24 6.66 -14.38
C ARG A 314 -3.19 6.05 -13.35
N SER A 315 -2.79 6.03 -12.09
CA SER A 315 -3.64 5.59 -10.98
C SER A 315 -3.44 6.47 -9.74
N VAL A 316 -4.41 6.45 -8.84
CA VAL A 316 -4.33 7.11 -7.54
C VAL A 316 -4.64 6.07 -6.48
N ASP A 317 -3.76 5.92 -5.49
CA ASP A 317 -3.96 4.96 -4.42
C ASP A 317 -4.93 5.46 -3.33
N ALA A 318 -5.16 4.64 -2.30
CA ALA A 318 -6.05 4.97 -1.19
C ALA A 318 -5.56 6.15 -0.32
N ASP A 319 -4.27 6.48 -0.37
CA ASP A 319 -3.66 7.63 0.30
C ASP A 319 -3.70 8.91 -0.56
N GLY A 320 -4.18 8.82 -1.81
CA GLY A 320 -4.22 9.93 -2.76
C GLY A 320 -2.91 10.16 -3.50
N VAL A 321 -1.96 9.20 -3.44
CA VAL A 321 -0.69 9.29 -4.15
C VAL A 321 -0.90 8.93 -5.62
N LEU A 322 -0.42 9.81 -6.50
CA LEU A 322 -0.52 9.65 -7.95
C LEU A 322 0.63 8.82 -8.49
N THR A 323 0.31 7.75 -9.20
CA THR A 323 1.25 7.01 -10.06
C THR A 323 1.20 7.59 -11.47
N TYR A 324 2.37 7.94 -12.01
CA TYR A 324 2.48 8.46 -13.37
C TYR A 324 2.15 7.38 -14.43
N GLY A 325 1.42 7.78 -15.47
CA GLY A 325 1.10 6.92 -16.60
C GLY A 325 0.14 7.59 -17.59
N GLN A 326 -0.33 6.82 -18.57
CA GLN A 326 -1.34 7.24 -19.54
C GLN A 326 -2.75 7.16 -18.95
N ASP A 327 -3.66 7.97 -19.47
CA ASP A 327 -5.05 7.99 -19.02
C ASP A 327 -5.81 6.75 -19.53
N LEU A 328 -6.40 6.02 -18.59
CA LEU A 328 -7.42 5.01 -18.85
C LEU A 328 -8.58 5.29 -17.92
N VAL A 329 -9.76 5.52 -18.49
CA VAL A 329 -10.99 5.79 -17.76
C VAL A 329 -12.08 4.86 -18.25
N LEU A 330 -12.91 4.38 -17.33
CA LEU A 330 -14.13 3.66 -17.65
C LEU A 330 -15.30 4.64 -17.64
N GLU A 331 -15.89 4.88 -18.81
CA GLU A 331 -17.16 5.60 -18.92
C GLU A 331 -18.33 4.63 -18.74
N TYR A 332 -19.35 5.04 -18.00
CA TYR A 332 -20.55 4.25 -17.78
C TYR A 332 -21.81 5.06 -18.10
N GLY A 333 -22.84 4.36 -18.54
CA GLY A 333 -24.04 4.98 -19.07
C GLY A 333 -25.26 4.07 -19.03
N THR A 334 -26.39 4.59 -19.49
CA THR A 334 -27.63 3.82 -19.69
C THR A 334 -28.02 3.83 -21.16
N ARG A 335 -28.52 2.69 -21.62
CA ARG A 335 -29.02 2.51 -22.98
C ARG A 335 -30.52 2.74 -23.02
N ALA A 336 -30.98 3.66 -23.87
CA ALA A 336 -32.39 3.86 -24.14
C ALA A 336 -32.95 2.76 -25.07
N PRO A 337 -34.29 2.59 -25.15
CA PRO A 337 -34.91 1.57 -26.02
C PRO A 337 -34.61 1.75 -27.51
N ASP A 338 -34.31 2.97 -27.94
CA ASP A 338 -33.91 3.30 -29.32
C ASP A 338 -32.43 2.98 -29.62
N GLY A 339 -31.69 2.49 -28.64
CA GLY A 339 -30.29 2.14 -28.73
C GLY A 339 -29.32 3.28 -28.42
N SER A 340 -29.81 4.50 -28.18
CA SER A 340 -28.96 5.63 -27.79
C SER A 340 -28.36 5.43 -26.39
N MET A 341 -27.11 5.86 -26.23
CA MET A 341 -26.39 5.80 -24.95
C MET A 341 -26.34 7.16 -24.28
N THR A 342 -26.72 7.20 -23.01
CA THR A 342 -26.57 8.38 -22.15
C THR A 342 -25.43 8.14 -21.17
N VAL A 343 -24.34 8.88 -21.33
CA VAL A 343 -23.19 8.84 -20.40
C VAL A 343 -23.61 9.43 -19.06
N LEU A 344 -23.34 8.70 -17.98
CA LEU A 344 -23.64 9.13 -16.61
C LEU A 344 -22.38 9.64 -15.89
N GLY A 345 -21.22 9.09 -16.23
CA GLY A 345 -19.96 9.50 -15.62
C GLY A 345 -18.77 8.66 -16.10
N ALA A 346 -17.61 8.94 -15.50
CA ALA A 346 -16.37 8.23 -15.74
C ALA A 346 -15.65 7.95 -14.43
N VAL A 347 -14.96 6.81 -14.35
CA VAL A 347 -14.17 6.40 -13.19
C VAL A 347 -12.77 6.00 -13.61
N THR A 348 -11.77 6.40 -12.82
CA THR A 348 -10.38 5.95 -13.01
C THR A 348 -10.22 4.62 -12.25
N PRO A 349 -9.83 3.52 -12.92
CA PRO A 349 -9.61 2.25 -12.24
C PRO A 349 -8.47 2.28 -11.21
N THR A 350 -8.58 1.47 -10.18
CA THR A 350 -7.51 1.25 -9.20
C THR A 350 -6.47 0.28 -9.76
N ASP A 351 -5.20 0.65 -9.65
CA ASP A 351 -4.04 -0.15 -10.08
C ASP A 351 -3.09 -0.36 -8.91
N ILE A 352 -2.66 -1.61 -8.69
CA ILE A 352 -1.70 -2.00 -7.65
C ILE A 352 -0.33 -2.39 -8.22
N GLY A 353 -0.17 -2.37 -9.55
CA GLY A 353 1.05 -2.80 -10.21
C GLY A 353 1.26 -4.33 -10.21
N PRO A 354 2.48 -4.79 -10.56
CA PRO A 354 3.62 -3.96 -10.99
C PRO A 354 3.52 -3.54 -12.47
N ALA A 355 4.00 -2.35 -12.80
CA ALA A 355 4.10 -1.87 -14.18
C ALA A 355 5.48 -2.20 -14.78
N PRO A 356 5.60 -2.38 -16.11
CA PRO A 356 4.57 -2.34 -17.14
C PRO A 356 3.82 -3.67 -17.36
N SER A 357 4.00 -4.68 -16.50
CA SER A 357 3.43 -6.02 -16.68
C SER A 357 1.89 -6.03 -16.83
N TRP A 358 1.38 -7.09 -17.45
CA TRP A 358 -0.06 -7.34 -17.50
C TRP A 358 -0.65 -7.43 -16.09
N ARG A 359 -1.77 -6.74 -15.86
CA ARG A 359 -2.46 -6.71 -14.57
C ARG A 359 -3.92 -6.34 -14.71
N ASN A 360 -4.71 -6.69 -13.71
CA ASN A 360 -6.12 -6.32 -13.65
C ASN A 360 -6.28 -4.99 -12.91
N LEU A 361 -6.71 -3.98 -13.66
CA LEU A 361 -7.23 -2.74 -13.11
C LEU A 361 -8.64 -2.97 -12.58
N ARG A 362 -9.01 -2.27 -11.50
CA ARG A 362 -10.18 -2.61 -10.69
C ARG A 362 -11.14 -1.43 -10.57
N VAL A 363 -12.40 -1.64 -10.94
CA VAL A 363 -13.49 -0.68 -10.76
C VAL A 363 -14.55 -1.28 -9.85
N PRO A 364 -14.65 -0.84 -8.58
CA PRO A 364 -15.76 -1.19 -7.70
C PRO A 364 -17.11 -0.73 -8.29
N LEU A 365 -18.17 -1.50 -8.05
CA LEU A 365 -19.51 -1.25 -8.60
C LEU A 365 -20.49 -0.57 -7.61
N ASP A 366 -20.03 -0.21 -6.42
CA ASP A 366 -20.83 0.35 -5.32
C ASP A 366 -21.09 1.86 -5.38
#